data_AF-A0A512UG01-F1
#
_entry.id   AF-A0A512UG01-F1
#
_cell.length_a   1.000
_cell.length_b   1.000
_cell.length_c   1.000
_cell.angle_alpha   90.00
_cell.angle_beta   90.00
_cell.angle_gamma   90.00
#
_symmetry.space_group_name_H-M   'P 1'
#
loop_
_entity.id
_entity.type
_entity.pdbx_description
1 polymer ?
#
loop_
_entity_poly.entity_id
_entity_poly.type
_entity_poly.pdbx_seq_one_letter_code
_entity_poly.pdbx_strand_id
1 'polypeptide(L)'
;MSEQIVKSVLDSDAHAFRNKCCQWYVDSLNELGLPTKVEESVVIVGSSQAKAYVKASSKALKNHRAVLIAGKGGNLGKAVAIVEQLKQQINSEKEPVVDSNRAKKQNPEQVVQFNKACLHGSLINPAYKPSKSLKNIQLLHDVSSSQEASGPQSSEQTTDDVLREIKGFKTYQVPSVAILLVQDDKSVDANLYKWTKQVIH
;
A
#
# COMPACT_ATOMS: atom_id res chain seq x y z
N MET A 1 22.86 17.81 5.60
CA MET A 1 23.00 16.44 6.14
C MET A 1 21.66 15.88 6.65
N SER A 2 20.86 16.62 7.42
CA SER A 2 19.57 16.16 7.98
C SER A 2 18.48 15.80 6.96
N GLU A 3 18.32 16.57 5.87
CA GLU A 3 17.27 16.32 4.88
C GLU A 3 17.47 15.04 4.05
N GLN A 4 18.72 14.72 3.71
CA GLN A 4 19.06 13.50 2.97
C GLN A 4 18.73 12.23 3.76
N ILE A 5 19.00 12.25 5.07
CA ILE A 5 18.70 11.14 5.97
C ILE A 5 17.18 10.93 6.08
N VAL A 6 16.41 12.01 6.27
CA VAL A 6 14.94 11.93 6.31
C VAL A 6 14.38 11.38 5.00
N LYS A 7 14.92 11.83 3.86
CA LYS A 7 14.52 11.33 2.55
C LYS A 7 14.83 9.83 2.41
N SER A 8 16.01 9.39 2.82
CA SER A 8 16.39 7.97 2.79
C SER A 8 15.44 7.08 3.60
N VAL A 9 15.04 7.52 4.78
CA VAL A 9 14.06 6.77 5.61
C VAL A 9 12.69 6.73 4.95
N LEU A 10 12.23 7.85 4.39
CA LEU A 10 10.97 7.89 3.65
C LEU A 10 10.98 6.97 2.43
N ASP A 11 12.08 6.95 1.67
CA ASP A 11 12.24 6.10 0.49
C ASP A 11 12.28 4.62 0.89
N SER A 12 12.98 4.28 1.98
CA SER A 12 12.98 2.92 2.55
C SER A 12 11.58 2.49 3.01
N ASP A 13 10.85 3.35 3.73
CA ASP A 13 9.48 3.10 4.18
C ASP A 13 8.52 2.89 3.00
N ALA A 14 8.70 3.66 1.92
CA ALA A 14 7.92 3.54 0.70
C ALA A 14 8.23 2.24 -0.06
N HIS A 15 9.50 1.87 -0.15
CA HIS A 15 9.95 0.62 -0.76
C HIS A 15 9.45 -0.61 -0.01
N ALA A 16 9.55 -0.60 1.32
CA ALA A 16 9.04 -1.69 2.17
C ALA A 16 7.52 -1.88 1.99
N PHE A 17 6.76 -0.78 1.93
CA PHE A 17 5.32 -0.83 1.67
C PHE A 17 5.02 -1.40 0.28
N ARG A 18 5.72 -0.92 -0.76
CA ARG A 18 5.56 -1.41 -2.13
C ARG A 18 5.81 -2.92 -2.22
N ASN A 19 6.91 -3.41 -1.65
CA ASN A 19 7.25 -4.83 -1.68
C ASN A 19 6.19 -5.69 -1.02
N LYS A 20 5.64 -5.22 0.11
CA LYS A 20 4.54 -5.93 0.78
C LYS A 20 3.29 -5.99 -0.08
N CYS A 21 2.93 -4.91 -0.76
CA CYS A 21 1.81 -4.88 -1.69
C CYS A 21 2.02 -5.80 -2.90
N CYS A 22 3.24 -5.83 -3.45
CA CYS A 22 3.60 -6.76 -4.52
C CYS A 22 3.44 -8.22 -4.07
N GLN A 23 3.94 -8.54 -2.87
CA GLN A 23 3.81 -9.89 -2.29
C GLN A 23 2.33 -10.27 -2.12
N TRP A 24 1.53 -9.38 -1.53
CA TRP A 24 0.10 -9.61 -1.36
C TRP A 24 -0.65 -9.82 -2.68
N TYR A 25 -0.25 -9.13 -3.75
CA TYR A 25 -0.83 -9.33 -5.07
C TYR A 25 -0.47 -10.72 -5.61
N VAL A 26 0.81 -11.10 -5.55
CA VAL A 26 1.29 -12.42 -6.00
C VAL A 26 0.62 -13.55 -5.22
N ASP A 27 0.60 -13.47 -3.88
CA ASP A 27 -0.02 -14.49 -3.03
C ASP A 27 -1.51 -14.67 -3.36
N SER A 28 -2.23 -13.55 -3.47
CA SER A 28 -3.66 -13.56 -3.79
C SER A 28 -3.94 -14.15 -5.16
N LEU A 29 -3.16 -13.79 -6.19
CA LEU A 29 -3.38 -14.32 -7.53
C LEU A 29 -2.99 -15.78 -7.66
N ASN A 30 -1.94 -16.22 -6.96
CA ASN A 30 -1.59 -17.63 -6.88
C ASN A 30 -2.72 -18.44 -6.25
N GLU A 31 -3.31 -17.93 -5.16
CA GLU A 31 -4.46 -18.55 -4.49
C GLU A 31 -5.71 -18.60 -5.40
N LEU A 32 -5.89 -17.61 -6.27
CA LEU A 32 -6.97 -17.56 -7.26
C LEU A 32 -6.67 -18.33 -8.55
N GLY A 33 -5.44 -18.83 -8.75
CA GLY A 33 -5.01 -19.46 -10.00
C GLY A 33 -4.99 -18.51 -11.20
N LEU A 34 -4.70 -17.22 -10.96
CA LEU A 34 -4.64 -16.16 -11.97
C LEU A 34 -3.19 -15.78 -12.32
N PRO A 35 -2.93 -15.31 -13.56
CA PRO A 35 -1.59 -14.90 -13.97
C PRO A 35 -1.13 -13.63 -13.25
N THR A 36 0.13 -13.62 -12.81
CA THR A 36 0.71 -12.50 -12.08
C THR A 36 1.46 -11.53 -12.99
N LYS A 37 1.05 -10.24 -13.00
CA LYS A 37 1.78 -9.14 -13.67
C LYS A 37 1.96 -7.94 -12.75
N VAL A 38 2.92 -8.07 -11.83
CA VAL A 38 3.13 -7.13 -10.71
C VAL A 38 3.33 -5.68 -11.15
N GLU A 39 4.23 -5.43 -12.11
CA GLU A 39 4.63 -4.06 -12.48
C GLU A 39 3.49 -3.21 -13.03
N GLU A 40 2.52 -3.85 -13.67
CA GLU A 40 1.38 -3.20 -14.31
C GLU A 40 0.13 -3.20 -13.42
N SER A 41 -0.01 -4.20 -12.54
CA SER A 41 -1.22 -4.41 -11.74
C SER A 41 -1.13 -3.98 -10.28
N VAL A 42 0.03 -3.51 -9.79
CA VAL A 42 0.16 -2.97 -8.44
C VAL A 42 0.31 -1.45 -8.49
N VAL A 43 -0.72 -0.74 -8.02
CA VAL A 43 -0.82 0.72 -8.03
C VAL A 43 -0.69 1.26 -6.61
N ILE A 44 0.45 1.87 -6.30
CA ILE A 44 0.69 2.54 -5.02
C ILE A 44 0.28 4.02 -5.13
N VAL A 45 -0.73 4.40 -4.35
CA VAL A 45 -1.30 5.75 -4.34
C VAL A 45 -0.42 6.70 -3.54
N GLY A 46 0.08 7.72 -4.23
CA GLY A 46 0.94 8.77 -3.70
C GLY A 46 0.40 10.18 -3.94
N SER A 47 1.30 11.12 -4.22
CA SER A 47 0.98 12.55 -4.36
C SER A 47 0.31 12.92 -5.68
N SER A 48 0.38 12.07 -6.72
CA SER A 48 -0.18 12.38 -8.03
C SER A 48 -1.71 12.56 -8.01
N GLN A 49 -2.24 13.09 -9.11
CA GLN A 49 -3.68 13.31 -9.29
C GLN A 49 -4.45 11.97 -9.33
N ALA A 50 -5.62 11.91 -8.69
CA ALA A 50 -6.45 10.71 -8.63
C ALA A 50 -6.77 10.13 -10.02
N LYS A 51 -7.05 11.00 -11.01
CA LYS A 51 -7.36 10.63 -12.39
C LYS A 51 -6.27 9.75 -13.04
N ALA A 52 -5.00 10.01 -12.73
CA ALA A 52 -3.90 9.21 -13.26
C ALA A 52 -3.94 7.77 -12.72
N TYR A 53 -4.21 7.61 -11.42
CA TYR A 53 -4.33 6.31 -10.79
C TYR A 53 -5.57 5.54 -11.25
N VAL A 54 -6.71 6.22 -11.45
CA VAL A 54 -7.91 5.60 -12.02
C VAL A 54 -7.62 5.06 -13.42
N LYS A 55 -6.98 5.85 -14.29
CA LYS A 55 -6.60 5.42 -15.64
C LYS A 55 -5.65 4.22 -15.63
N ALA A 56 -4.61 4.26 -14.79
CA ALA A 56 -3.66 3.16 -14.64
C ALA A 56 -4.36 1.89 -14.15
N SER A 57 -5.23 2.01 -13.15
CA SER A 57 -5.93 0.88 -12.55
C SER A 57 -6.96 0.26 -13.49
N SER A 58 -7.69 1.09 -14.25
CA SER A 58 -8.61 0.64 -15.29
C SER A 58 -7.88 -0.13 -16.38
N LYS A 59 -6.74 0.40 -16.86
CA LYS A 59 -5.90 -0.30 -17.86
C LYS A 59 -5.40 -1.65 -17.32
N ALA A 60 -4.93 -1.69 -16.08
CA ALA A 60 -4.44 -2.90 -15.44
C ALA A 60 -5.54 -3.95 -15.31
N LEU A 61 -6.72 -3.56 -14.84
CA LEU A 61 -7.85 -4.46 -14.69
C LEU A 61 -8.32 -5.03 -16.05
N LYS A 62 -8.38 -4.20 -17.10
CA LYS A 62 -8.75 -4.64 -18.46
C LYS A 62 -7.72 -5.61 -19.06
N ASN A 63 -6.43 -5.39 -18.83
CA ASN A 63 -5.36 -6.20 -19.42
C ASN A 63 -5.09 -7.50 -18.65
N HIS A 64 -5.20 -7.46 -17.33
CA HIS A 64 -4.70 -8.53 -16.44
C HIS A 64 -5.80 -9.18 -15.60
N ARG A 65 -7.06 -8.74 -15.75
CA ARG A 65 -8.23 -9.21 -14.98
C ARG A 65 -8.11 -9.00 -13.46
N ALA A 66 -7.04 -8.37 -13.00
CA ALA A 66 -6.85 -8.03 -11.60
C ALA A 66 -5.94 -6.80 -11.43
N VAL A 67 -6.25 -5.98 -10.43
CA VAL A 67 -5.44 -4.84 -10.01
C VAL A 67 -5.47 -4.70 -8.49
N LEU A 68 -4.31 -4.44 -7.89
CA LEU A 68 -4.17 -4.08 -6.49
C LEU A 68 -3.87 -2.59 -6.37
N ILE A 69 -4.76 -1.86 -5.67
CA ILE A 69 -4.63 -0.44 -5.38
C ILE A 69 -4.34 -0.29 -3.89
N ALA A 70 -3.25 0.37 -3.53
CA ALA A 70 -2.83 0.48 -2.13
C ALA A 70 -2.53 1.93 -1.73
N GLY A 71 -2.88 2.27 -0.49
CA GLY A 71 -2.62 3.57 0.13
C GLY A 71 -2.09 3.42 1.55
N LYS A 72 -1.27 4.39 1.98
CA LYS A 72 -0.69 4.46 3.33
C LYS A 72 -0.85 5.87 3.90
N GLY A 73 -1.16 5.98 5.18
CA GLY A 73 -1.29 7.25 5.91
C GLY A 73 -2.26 8.22 5.25
N GLY A 74 -1.81 9.43 4.93
CA GLY A 74 -2.64 10.47 4.31
C GLY A 74 -3.21 10.11 2.92
N ASN A 75 -2.71 9.05 2.27
CA ASN A 75 -3.21 8.63 0.95
C ASN A 75 -4.34 7.59 1.01
N LEU A 76 -4.78 7.18 2.21
CA LEU A 76 -5.85 6.19 2.40
C LEU A 76 -7.16 6.60 1.73
N GLY A 77 -7.64 7.82 2.02
CA GLY A 77 -8.89 8.32 1.44
C GLY A 77 -8.83 8.42 -0.08
N LYS A 78 -7.66 8.80 -0.63
CA LYS A 78 -7.44 8.85 -2.08
C LYS A 78 -7.51 7.45 -2.69
N ALA A 79 -6.92 6.44 -2.06
CA ALA A 79 -6.96 5.05 -2.55
C ALA A 79 -8.38 4.50 -2.61
N VAL A 80 -9.19 4.74 -1.57
CA VAL A 80 -10.61 4.37 -1.55
C VAL A 80 -11.38 5.11 -2.65
N ALA A 81 -11.19 6.41 -2.78
CA ALA A 81 -11.88 7.20 -3.81
C ALA A 81 -11.55 6.73 -5.24
N ILE A 82 -10.29 6.36 -5.51
CA ILE A 82 -9.87 5.77 -6.80
C ILE A 82 -10.61 4.46 -7.08
N VAL A 83 -10.70 3.59 -6.07
CA VAL A 83 -11.41 2.31 -6.17
C VAL A 83 -12.90 2.53 -6.45
N GLU A 84 -13.57 3.43 -5.73
CA GLU A 84 -14.99 3.71 -5.96
C GLU A 84 -15.25 4.32 -7.34
N GLN A 85 -14.39 5.24 -7.80
CA GLN A 85 -14.49 5.79 -9.16
C GLN A 85 -14.31 4.72 -10.23
N LEU A 86 -13.38 3.78 -10.02
CA LEU A 86 -13.15 2.67 -10.94
C LEU A 86 -14.38 1.75 -11.01
N LYS A 87 -15.01 1.44 -9.87
CA LYS A 87 -16.26 0.67 -9.85
C LYS A 87 -17.39 1.36 -10.60
N GLN A 88 -17.56 2.67 -10.41
CA GLN A 88 -18.56 3.45 -11.13
C GLN A 88 -18.33 3.38 -12.64
N GLN A 89 -17.08 3.52 -13.11
CA GLN A 89 -16.75 3.41 -14.54
C GLN A 89 -17.10 2.03 -15.11
N ILE A 90 -16.79 0.96 -14.38
CA ILE A 90 -17.09 -0.41 -14.81
C ILE A 90 -18.61 -0.63 -14.87
N ASN A 91 -19.37 -0.09 -13.92
CA ASN A 91 -20.82 -0.21 -13.92
C ASN A 91 -21.49 0.64 -15.01
N SER A 92 -20.95 1.83 -15.33
CA SER A 92 -21.45 2.65 -16.45
C SER A 92 -21.19 2.02 -17.82
N GLU A 93 -20.11 1.24 -17.97
CA GLU A 93 -19.83 0.49 -19.20
C GLU A 93 -20.77 -0.72 -19.40
N LYS A 94 -21.63 -1.07 -18.43
CA LYS A 94 -22.55 -2.23 -18.47
C LYS A 94 -23.97 -1.90 -18.95
N GLU A 95 -24.29 -0.67 -19.33
CA GLU A 95 -25.64 -0.38 -19.87
C GLU A 95 -25.90 -1.11 -21.20
N PRO A 96 -27.09 -1.71 -21.38
CA PRO A 96 -27.37 -2.57 -22.51
C PRO A 96 -27.54 -1.72 -23.79
N VAL A 97 -26.70 -2.01 -24.80
CA VAL A 97 -27.07 -1.70 -26.18
C VAL A 97 -28.32 -2.52 -26.50
N VAL A 98 -29.45 -1.84 -26.62
CA VAL A 98 -30.75 -2.42 -27.02
C VAL A 98 -30.68 -2.76 -28.51
N ASP A 99 -29.86 -3.74 -28.88
CA ASP A 99 -29.93 -4.36 -30.19
C ASP A 99 -30.62 -5.72 -30.04
N SER A 100 -31.90 -5.66 -30.41
CA SER A 100 -32.80 -6.79 -30.53
C SER A 100 -32.32 -7.67 -31.69
N ASN A 101 -31.31 -8.54 -31.47
CA ASN A 101 -31.11 -9.80 -32.20
C ASN A 101 -29.82 -10.53 -31.75
N ARG A 102 -30.02 -11.60 -30.95
CA ARG A 102 -29.22 -12.84 -30.92
C ARG A 102 -27.68 -12.72 -30.81
N ALA A 103 -27.17 -12.75 -29.58
CA ALA A 103 -25.89 -13.41 -29.27
C ALA A 103 -25.80 -13.73 -27.77
N LYS A 104 -25.03 -14.78 -27.42
CA LYS A 104 -24.85 -15.33 -26.07
C LYS A 104 -24.81 -14.26 -24.97
N LYS A 105 -25.64 -14.43 -23.95
CA LYS A 105 -25.65 -13.67 -22.69
C LYS A 105 -24.31 -13.91 -21.97
N GLN A 106 -23.25 -13.21 -22.36
CA GLN A 106 -22.07 -13.07 -21.53
C GLN A 106 -22.53 -12.28 -20.32
N ASN A 107 -22.58 -12.92 -19.15
CA ASN A 107 -22.81 -12.19 -17.92
C ASN A 107 -21.77 -11.08 -17.84
N PRO A 108 -22.17 -9.83 -17.55
CA PRO A 108 -21.21 -8.75 -17.41
C PRO A 108 -20.23 -9.14 -16.31
N GLU A 109 -18.95 -9.35 -16.66
CA GLU A 109 -17.94 -9.92 -15.76
C GLU A 109 -18.03 -9.21 -14.40
N GLN A 110 -18.31 -10.01 -13.36
CA GLN A 110 -18.52 -9.50 -12.02
C GLN A 110 -17.16 -9.13 -11.44
N VAL A 111 -17.06 -7.90 -10.91
CA VAL A 111 -15.85 -7.47 -10.22
C VAL A 111 -16.01 -7.81 -8.75
N VAL A 112 -15.06 -8.55 -8.22
CA VAL A 112 -14.98 -8.89 -6.79
C VAL A 112 -13.89 -8.02 -6.17
N GLN A 113 -14.19 -7.46 -5.00
CA GLN A 113 -13.25 -6.67 -4.23
C GLN A 113 -12.77 -7.44 -3.01
N PHE A 114 -11.47 -7.44 -2.77
CA PHE A 114 -10.86 -7.92 -1.54
C PHE A 114 -10.10 -6.78 -0.87
N ASN A 115 -10.36 -6.56 0.41
CA ASN A 115 -9.77 -5.51 1.21
C ASN A 115 -8.82 -6.08 2.26
N LYS A 116 -7.62 -5.50 2.38
CA LYS A 116 -6.67 -5.82 3.45
C LYS A 116 -6.22 -4.55 4.13
N ALA A 117 -6.64 -4.37 5.38
CA ALA A 117 -6.14 -3.32 6.24
C ALA A 117 -4.92 -3.82 7.04
N CYS A 118 -3.91 -2.98 7.21
CA CYS A 118 -2.82 -3.27 8.13
C CYS A 118 -2.13 -2.02 8.66
N LEU A 119 -1.30 -2.20 9.68
CA LEU A 119 -0.43 -1.18 10.23
C LEU A 119 1.00 -1.39 9.72
N HIS A 120 1.66 -0.30 9.34
CA HIS A 120 3.07 -0.28 8.98
C HIS A 120 3.85 0.53 10.00
N GLY A 121 4.94 -0.07 10.51
CA GLY A 121 5.93 0.67 11.28
C GLY A 121 6.53 1.81 10.45
N SER A 122 6.79 2.94 11.09
CA SER A 122 7.56 4.06 10.54
C SER A 122 8.35 4.73 11.64
N LEU A 123 9.55 5.21 11.32
CA LEU A 123 10.34 6.05 12.24
C LEU A 123 9.89 7.51 12.21
N ILE A 124 9.02 7.86 11.26
CA ILE A 124 8.48 9.20 11.12
C ILE A 124 7.08 9.24 11.73
N ASN A 125 6.87 10.22 12.61
CA ASN A 125 5.56 10.45 13.17
C ASN A 125 4.59 10.96 12.08
N PRO A 126 3.51 10.24 11.77
CA PRO A 126 2.56 10.66 10.73
C PRO A 126 1.78 11.94 11.07
N ALA A 127 1.73 12.34 12.35
CA ALA A 127 1.03 13.55 12.79
C ALA A 127 1.84 14.85 12.58
N TYR A 128 3.12 14.74 12.24
CA TYR A 128 4.02 15.89 12.15
C TYR A 128 4.82 15.91 10.85
N LYS A 129 5.42 17.07 10.54
CA LYS A 129 6.41 17.16 9.45
C LYS A 129 7.57 16.19 9.72
N PRO A 130 8.11 15.50 8.70
CA PRO A 130 9.20 14.54 8.88
C PRO A 130 10.44 15.10 9.59
N SER A 131 10.73 16.40 9.42
CA SER A 131 11.82 17.09 10.13
C SER A 131 11.70 17.05 11.65
N LYS A 132 10.48 16.94 12.20
CA LYS A 132 10.28 16.79 13.66
C LYS A 132 10.64 15.40 14.18
N SER A 133 10.84 14.42 13.29
CA SER A 133 11.29 13.06 13.64
C SER A 133 12.80 12.88 13.49
N LEU A 134 13.55 13.95 13.16
CA LEU A 134 15.00 13.88 12.94
C LEU A 134 15.76 13.25 14.10
N LYS A 135 15.44 13.62 15.34
CA LYS A 135 16.08 13.04 16.54
C LYS A 135 15.87 11.52 16.62
N ASN A 136 14.69 11.05 16.24
CA ASN A 136 14.36 9.62 16.23
C ASN A 136 15.07 8.85 15.12
N ILE A 137 15.30 9.52 13.98
CA ILE A 137 16.01 8.96 12.83
C ILE A 137 17.53 8.96 13.05
N GLN A 138 18.08 10.03 13.64
CA GLN A 138 19.51 10.14 13.94
C GLN A 138 19.96 9.05 14.91
N LEU A 139 19.12 8.69 15.89
CA LEU A 139 19.39 7.56 16.78
C LEU A 139 19.68 6.25 16.01
N LEU A 140 18.96 5.95 14.92
CA LEU A 140 19.21 4.73 14.13
C LEU A 140 20.62 4.71 13.54
N HIS A 141 21.11 5.87 13.12
CA HIS A 141 22.42 6.02 12.51
C HIS A 141 23.53 6.08 13.55
N ASP A 142 23.31 6.77 14.68
CA ASP A 142 24.33 6.93 15.73
C ASP A 142 24.63 5.60 16.44
N VAL A 143 23.62 4.73 16.66
CA VAL A 143 23.85 3.38 17.22
C VAL A 143 24.70 2.51 16.28
N SER A 144 24.68 2.79 14.96
CA SER A 144 25.50 2.06 13.98
C SER A 144 26.95 2.55 13.91
N SER A 145 27.22 3.77 14.39
CA SER A 145 28.55 4.40 14.41
C SER A 145 29.18 4.45 15.82
N SER A 146 28.45 4.01 16.85
CA SER A 146 28.89 4.00 18.26
C SER A 146 29.95 2.94 18.59
N GLN A 147 30.47 2.18 17.63
CA GLN A 147 31.54 1.20 17.88
C GLN A 147 32.95 1.81 18.02
N GLU A 148 33.16 3.13 17.80
CA GLU A 148 34.53 3.69 17.77
C GLU A 148 34.80 4.98 18.59
N ALA A 149 33.88 5.49 19.40
CA ALA A 149 34.12 6.75 20.13
C ALA A 149 34.50 6.56 21.61
N SER A 150 35.77 6.25 21.87
CA SER A 150 36.38 6.31 23.20
C SER A 150 36.75 7.74 23.58
N GLY A 151 35.94 8.41 24.41
CA GLY A 151 36.22 9.70 25.04
C GLY A 151 35.42 9.88 26.34
N PRO A 152 35.90 10.66 27.33
CA PRO A 152 35.28 10.71 28.65
C PRO A 152 33.98 11.51 28.61
N GLN A 153 32.83 10.83 28.67
CA GLN A 153 31.50 11.45 28.77
C GLN A 153 31.02 11.50 30.22
N SER A 154 30.28 12.57 30.55
CA SER A 154 29.72 12.79 31.89
C SER A 154 28.67 11.73 32.26
N SER A 155 28.54 11.46 33.56
CA SER A 155 27.69 10.38 34.11
C SER A 155 26.19 10.50 33.77
N GLU A 156 25.70 11.71 33.48
CA GLU A 156 24.30 11.94 33.07
C GLU A 156 24.03 11.60 31.60
N GLN A 157 25.00 11.83 30.71
CA GLN A 157 24.91 11.44 29.29
C GLN A 157 24.90 9.91 29.15
N THR A 158 25.70 9.23 29.96
CA THR A 158 25.78 7.76 29.97
C THR A 158 24.48 7.10 30.40
N THR A 159 23.76 7.63 31.40
CA THR A 159 22.45 7.08 31.78
C THR A 159 21.38 7.26 30.72
N ASP A 160 21.38 8.39 30.03
CA ASP A 160 20.42 8.68 28.97
C ASP A 160 20.70 7.84 27.73
N ASP A 161 21.98 7.64 27.38
CA ASP A 161 22.40 6.83 26.25
C ASP A 161 22.18 5.32 26.50
N VAL A 162 22.39 4.85 27.74
CA VAL A 162 22.04 3.47 28.16
C VAL A 162 20.51 3.27 28.15
N LEU A 163 19.73 4.23 28.66
CA LEU A 163 18.26 4.16 28.57
C LEU A 163 17.76 4.22 27.12
N ARG A 164 18.48 4.90 26.23
CA ARG A 164 18.19 4.97 24.78
C ARG A 164 18.53 3.66 24.07
N GLU A 165 19.64 3.01 24.42
CA GLU A 165 20.00 1.68 23.91
C GLU A 165 18.97 0.62 24.33
N ILE A 166 18.53 0.65 25.59
CA ILE A 166 17.56 -0.31 26.14
C ILE A 166 16.14 -0.11 25.57
N LYS A 167 15.71 1.13 25.32
CA LYS A 167 14.34 1.42 24.84
C LYS A 167 14.18 1.34 23.32
N GLY A 168 15.27 1.48 22.56
CA GLY A 168 15.26 1.47 21.11
C GLY A 168 14.53 2.67 20.47
N PHE A 169 14.49 2.67 19.13
CA PHE A 169 13.89 3.75 18.35
C PHE A 169 12.36 3.75 18.47
N LYS A 170 11.74 4.93 18.49
CA LYS A 170 10.28 5.03 18.53
C LYS A 170 9.70 4.70 17.17
N THR A 171 8.97 3.59 17.08
CA THR A 171 8.22 3.22 15.87
C THR A 171 6.76 3.66 15.98
N TYR A 172 6.28 4.38 14.97
CA TYR A 172 4.89 4.79 14.82
C TYR A 172 4.14 3.79 13.93
N GLN A 173 2.88 3.53 14.25
CA GLN A 173 2.01 2.68 13.43
C GLN A 173 1.24 3.56 12.45
N VAL A 174 1.49 3.37 11.15
CA VAL A 174 0.84 4.09 10.06
C VAL A 174 -0.20 3.18 9.42
N PRO A 175 -1.48 3.59 9.40
CA PRO A 175 -2.52 2.78 8.77
C PRO A 175 -2.32 2.70 7.26
N SER A 176 -2.65 1.55 6.69
CA SER A 176 -2.53 1.26 5.27
C SER A 176 -3.63 0.32 4.81
N VAL A 177 -4.02 0.44 3.55
CA VAL A 177 -5.00 -0.43 2.91
C VAL A 177 -4.44 -0.91 1.57
N ALA A 178 -4.68 -2.17 1.26
CA ALA A 178 -4.56 -2.74 -0.08
C ALA A 178 -5.93 -3.26 -0.50
N ILE A 179 -6.35 -2.89 -1.71
CA ILE A 179 -7.64 -3.24 -2.27
C ILE A 179 -7.37 -3.96 -3.59
N LEU A 180 -7.66 -5.24 -3.64
CA LEU A 180 -7.55 -6.06 -4.83
C LEU A 180 -8.93 -6.12 -5.51
N LEU A 181 -8.97 -5.72 -6.77
CA LEU A 181 -10.13 -5.90 -7.63
C LEU A 181 -9.82 -7.01 -8.62
N VAL A 182 -10.73 -7.96 -8.76
CA VAL A 182 -10.60 -9.12 -9.65
C VAL A 182 -11.85 -9.21 -10.52
N GLN A 183 -11.64 -9.34 -11.82
CA GLN A 183 -12.67 -9.52 -12.83
C GLN A 183 -12.58 -10.97 -13.33
N ASP A 184 -13.12 -11.89 -12.54
CA ASP A 184 -13.13 -13.32 -12.86
C ASP A 184 -14.26 -14.05 -12.14
N ASP A 185 -15.04 -14.84 -12.87
CA ASP A 185 -16.20 -15.56 -12.34
C ASP A 185 -15.82 -16.54 -11.21
N LYS A 186 -14.61 -17.13 -11.26
CA LYS A 186 -14.13 -18.05 -10.21
C LYS A 186 -13.80 -17.35 -8.91
N SER A 187 -13.55 -16.04 -8.94
CA SER A 187 -13.24 -15.25 -7.75
C SER A 187 -14.49 -14.94 -6.90
N VAL A 188 -15.69 -15.16 -7.45
CA VAL A 188 -16.98 -14.90 -6.79
C VAL A 188 -17.19 -15.78 -5.57
N ASP A 189 -16.58 -16.95 -5.49
CA ASP A 189 -16.65 -17.85 -4.32
C ASP A 189 -15.33 -17.93 -3.53
N ALA A 190 -14.27 -17.28 -4.01
CA ALA A 190 -12.96 -17.33 -3.36
C ALA A 190 -12.93 -16.59 -2.02
N ASN A 191 -12.15 -17.12 -1.07
CA ASN A 191 -11.89 -16.54 0.25
C ASN A 191 -10.38 -16.43 0.49
N LEU A 192 -9.83 -15.24 0.25
CA LEU A 192 -8.40 -15.00 0.45
C LEU A 192 -8.05 -14.84 1.93
N TYR A 193 -6.99 -15.49 2.38
CA TYR A 193 -6.58 -15.46 3.79
C TYR A 193 -6.27 -14.04 4.29
N LYS A 194 -6.93 -13.64 5.39
CA LYS A 194 -6.84 -12.29 5.99
C LYS A 194 -7.22 -11.17 5.02
N TRP A 195 -8.14 -11.42 4.11
CA TRP A 195 -8.79 -10.39 3.29
C TRP A 195 -10.28 -10.37 3.59
N THR A 196 -10.87 -9.18 3.56
CA THR A 196 -12.32 -9.01 3.64
C THR A 196 -12.86 -8.88 2.23
N LYS A 197 -13.69 -9.83 1.81
CA LYS A 197 -14.36 -9.79 0.52
C LYS A 197 -15.55 -8.84 0.54
N GLN A 198 -15.75 -8.11 -0.55
CA GLN A 198 -16.90 -7.29 -0.83
C GLN A 198 -17.36 -7.60 -2.26
N VAL A 199 -18.60 -8.06 -2.37
CA VAL A 199 -19.23 -8.30 -3.67
C VAL A 199 -19.76 -6.96 -4.18
N ILE A 200 -19.38 -6.59 -5.40
CA ILE A 200 -19.87 -5.38 -6.05
C ILE A 200 -21.14 -5.77 -6.80
N HIS A 201 -22.27 -5.17 -6.41
CA HIS A 201 -23.57 -5.30 -7.06
C HIS A 201 -23.76 -4.19 -8.11
#